data_AF-A0A1H0Q0J7-F1
#
_entry.id   AF-A0A1H0Q0J7-F1
#
_cell.length_a   1.000
_cell.length_b   1.000
_cell.length_c   1.000
_cell.angle_alpha   90.00
_cell.angle_beta   90.00
_cell.angle_gamma   90.00
#
_symmetry.space_group_name_H-M   'P 1'
#
loop_
_entity.id
_entity.type
_entity.pdbx_description
1 polymer ?
#
loop_
_entity_poly.entity_id
_entity_poly.type
_entity_poly.pdbx_seq_one_letter_code
_entity_poly.pdbx_strand_id
1 'polypeptide(L)' 'MTMKVQVDLRSANRYLTCWVEPRVKVGDQITLKNSAEPALRWDVLRVSAPSKASDINRTWNNNY' A
#
# COMPACT_ATOMS: atom_id res chain seq x y z
N MET A 1 5.81 -14.84 10.54
CA MET A 1 5.29 -13.47 10.71
C MET A 1 5.25 -12.81 9.34
N THR A 2 4.09 -12.32 8.91
CA THR A 2 3.95 -11.65 7.60
C THR A 2 4.39 -10.20 7.72
N MET A 3 5.46 -9.84 7.01
CA MET A 3 5.90 -8.45 6.85
C MET A 3 5.06 -7.78 5.76
N LYS A 4 4.80 -6.49 5.90
CA LYS A 4 4.18 -5.66 4.87
C LYS A 4 4.98 -4.37 4.70
N VAL A 5 4.86 -3.77 3.53
CA VAL A 5 5.44 -2.46 3.21
C VAL A 5 4.32 -1.47 3.02
N GLN A 6 4.52 -0.26 3.52
CA GLN A 6 3.63 0.85 3.21
C GLN A 6 4.00 1.37 1.83
N VAL A 7 3.00 1.48 0.97
CA VAL A 7 3.15 2.02 -0.37
C VAL A 7 2.22 3.18 -0.61
N ASP A 8 2.74 4.18 -1.31
CA ASP A 8 1.94 5.26 -1.87
C ASP A 8 1.66 4.95 -3.33
N LEU A 9 0.38 4.96 -3.67
CA LEU A 9 -0.15 4.56 -4.96
C LEU A 9 -0.81 5.76 -5.63
N ARG A 10 -0.69 5.83 -6.95
CA ARG A 10 -1.42 6.81 -7.77
C ARG A 10 -2.16 6.12 -8.90
N SER A 11 -3.39 6.54 -9.14
CA SER A 11 -4.15 6.17 -10.33
C SER A 11 -4.85 7.41 -10.88
N ALA A 12 -4.41 7.89 -12.04
CA ALA A 12 -4.82 9.19 -12.57
C ALA A 12 -4.68 10.31 -11.52
N ASN A 13 -5.81 10.90 -11.08
CA ASN A 13 -5.85 11.98 -10.08
C ASN A 13 -6.10 11.48 -8.65
N ARG A 14 -6.08 10.17 -8.41
CA ARG A 14 -6.31 9.56 -7.08
C ARG A 14 -4.99 9.13 -6.47
N TYR A 15 -4.86 9.37 -5.17
CA TYR A 15 -3.74 8.94 -4.36
C TYR A 15 -4.23 8.05 -3.22
N LEU A 16 -3.49 6.99 -2.93
CA LEU A 16 -3.84 6.04 -1.88
C LEU A 16 -2.59 5.54 -1.20
N THR A 17 -2.56 5.60 0.13
CA THR A 17 -1.52 4.97 0.94
C THR A 17 -2.07 3.68 1.53
N CYS A 18 -1.38 2.56 1.33
CA CYS A 18 -1.84 1.27 1.84
C CYS A 18 -0.68 0.33 2.18
N TRP A 19 -0.99 -0.77 2.88
CA TRP A 19 0.00 -1.78 3.28
C TRP A 19 -0.15 -3.06 2.46
N VAL A 20 0.89 -3.42 1.73
CA VAL A 20 0.90 -4.58 0.83
C VAL A 20 2.07 -5.51 1.15
N GLU A 21 2.08 -6.70 0.55
CA GLU A 21 3.20 -7.62 0.68
C GLU A 21 4.50 -6.99 0.10
N PRO A 22 5.68 -7.29 0.67
CA PRO A 22 6.97 -6.65 0.32
C PRO A 22 7.49 -6.97 -1.09
N ARG A 23 6.66 -7.55 -1.96
CA ARG A 23 7.02 -7.96 -3.33
C ARG A 23 6.88 -6.83 -4.35
N VAL A 24 6.46 -5.64 -3.93
CA VAL A 24 6.25 -4.47 -4.79
C VAL A 24 7.44 -3.52 -4.77
N LYS A 25 7.69 -2.84 -5.89
CA LYS A 25 8.75 -1.85 -6.05
C LYS A 25 8.18 -0.54 -6.60
N VAL A 26 8.92 0.55 -6.39
CA VAL A 26 8.60 1.84 -7.02
C VAL A 26 8.66 1.67 -8.55
N GLY A 27 7.64 2.17 -9.24
CA GLY A 27 7.46 2.01 -10.69
C GLY A 27 6.64 0.78 -11.09
N ASP A 28 6.34 -0.14 -10.16
CA ASP A 28 5.41 -1.23 -10.43
C ASP A 28 3.99 -0.69 -10.60
N GLN A 29 3.18 -1.43 -11.36
CA GLN A 29 1.74 -1.20 -11.48
C GLN A 29 0.99 -2.38 -10.87
N ILE A 30 0.17 -2.12 -9.85
CA ILE A 30 -0.56 -3.14 -9.10
C ILE A 30 -2.07 -2.92 -9.15
N THR A 31 -2.83 -3.97 -8.87
CA THR A 31 -4.27 -3.90 -8.61
C THR A 31 -4.55 -4.27 -7.16
N LEU A 32 -5.54 -3.61 -6.56
CA LEU A 32 -5.94 -3.85 -5.18
C LEU A 32 -7.18 -4.74 -5.15
N LYS A 33 -6.99 -6.05 -4.97
CA LYS A 33 -8.08 -7.04 -4.98
C LYS A 33 -9.19 -6.78 -3.96
N ASN A 34 -8.87 -6.12 -2.84
CA ASN A 34 -9.80 -5.79 -1.77
C ASN A 34 -10.28 -4.32 -1.81
N SER A 35 -10.04 -3.61 -2.91
CA SER A 35 -10.58 -2.26 -3.12
C SER A 35 -12.00 -2.33 -3.70
N ALA A 36 -12.76 -1.24 -3.55
CA ALA A 36 -14.04 -1.07 -4.25
C ALA A 36 -13.89 -1.14 -5.79
N GLU A 37 -12.67 -0.90 -6.30
CA GLU A 37 -12.35 -0.92 -7.74
C GLU A 37 -11.16 -1.86 -8.02
N PRO A 38 -11.35 -3.18 -8.04
CA PRO A 38 -10.27 -4.16 -8.16
C PRO A 38 -9.63 -4.21 -9.57
N ALA A 39 -10.31 -3.66 -10.59
CA ALA A 39 -9.77 -3.52 -11.94
C ALA A 39 -8.88 -2.26 -12.09
N LEU A 40 -8.91 -1.35 -11.11
CA LEU A 40 -8.15 -0.11 -11.18
C LEU A 40 -6.66 -0.40 -11.00
N ARG A 41 -5.86 0.12 -11.92
CA ARG A 41 -4.41 -0.01 -11.90
C ARG A 41 -3.80 1.16 -11.16
N TRP A 42 -2.87 0.85 -10.26
CA TRP A 42 -2.21 1.80 -9.39
C TRP A 42 -0.70 1.76 -9.61
N ASP A 43 -0.11 2.91 -9.90
CA ASP A 43 1.34 3.06 -10.00
C ASP A 43 1.93 3.25 -8.61
N VAL A 44 2.94 2.46 -8.27
CA VAL A 44 3.65 2.55 -6.99
C VAL A 44 4.64 3.71 -7.04
N LEU A 45 4.39 4.75 -6.26
CA LEU A 45 5.25 5.94 -6.18
C LEU A 45 6.32 5.82 -5.10
N ARG A 46 5.99 5.19 -3.97
CA ARG A 46 6.89 5.05 -2.83
C ARG A 46 6.68 3.69 -2.17
N VAL A 47 7.77 3.11 -1.68
CA VAL A 47 7.75 1.89 -0.86
C VAL A 47 8.57 2.16 0.40
N SER A 48 7.97 1.91 1.56
CA SER A 48 8.63 2.04 2.87
C SER A 48 9.35 0.76 3.28
N ALA A 49 10.17 0.84 4.33
CA ALA A 49 10.81 -0.35 4.89
C ALA A 49 9.77 -1.38 5.38
N PRO A 50 10.04 -2.70 5.26
CA PRO A 50 9.13 -3.73 5.74
C PRO A 50 8.86 -3.59 7.25
N SER A 51 7.58 -3.59 7.63
CA SER A 51 7.12 -3.59 9.03
C SER A 51 6.27 -4.83 9.30
N LYS A 52 6.24 -5.27 10.56
CA LYS A 52 5.39 -6.41 10.95
C LYS A 52 3.92 -5.97 10.95
N ALA A 53 3.02 -6.88 10.60
CA ALA A 53 1.57 -6.62 10.63
C ALA A 53 1.06 -6.08 11.98
N SER A 54 1.67 -6.54 13.08
CA SER A 54 1.34 -6.10 14.44
C SER A 54 1.64 -4.61 14.69
N ASP A 55 2.69 -4.08 14.06
CA ASP A 55 3.10 -2.68 14.18
C ASP A 55 2.23 -1.76 13.29
N ILE A 56 1.69 -2.29 12.21
CA ILE A 56 0.81 -1.56 11.26
C ILE A 56 -0.55 -1.23 11.89
N ASN A 57 -1.14 -2.19 12.61
CA ASN A 57 -2.42 -1.94 13.28
C ASN A 57 -2.31 -0.88 14.39
N ARG A 58 -1.11 -0.69 14.97
CA ARG A 58 -0.86 0.40 15.93
C ARG A 58 -0.80 1.77 15.25
N THR A 59 -0.32 1.85 14.01
CA THR A 59 -0.22 3.12 13.27
C THR A 59 -1.48 3.52 12.52
N TRP A 60 -2.48 2.64 12.36
CA TRP A 60 -3.83 3.02 11.87
C TRP A 60 -4.50 4.01 12.83
N ASN A 61 -4.26 3.87 14.13
CA ASN A 61 -4.87 4.70 15.16
C ASN A 61 -4.12 6.03 15.31
N ASN A 62 -4.06 6.84 14.26
CA ASN A 62 -3.61 8.22 14.38
C ASN A 62 -4.71 9.16 13.92
N ASN A 63 -5.33 9.79 14.93
CA ASN A 63 -6.20 10.94 14.84
C ASN A 63 -5.64 11.97 13.86
N TYR A 64 -6.38 12.26 12.80
CA TYR A 64 -6.49 13.58 12.19
C TYR A 64 -7.94 13.78 11.76
#